data_AF-A0A2V9AZH5-F1
#
_entry.id   AF-A0A2V9AZH5-F1
#
_cell.length_a   1.000
_cell.length_b   1.000
_cell.length_c   1.000
_cell.angle_alpha   90.00
_cell.angle_beta   90.00
_cell.angle_gamma   90.00
#
_symmetry.space_group_name_H-M   'P 1'
#
loop_
_entity.id
_entity.type
_entity.pdbx_description
1 polymer ?
#
loop_
_entity_poly.entity_id
_entity_poly.type
_entity_poly.pdbx_seq_one_letter_code
_entity_poly.pdbx_strand_id
1 'polypeptide(L)'
;MPTVSRFVIWERPPDFRKTHPKLASVLGEVGIESLDSVHGREPSFLGRDVSDIERLLVSSHLGMLAHAWWPPGEATPDCMLDQSVEVLELNARSSTCLSNAGIRTIRDLLRQSDNDLLHIKNLGRKSLREIREKLAIFQCEGGLPPPEIRIEPGWFPLAALLSFEALGIPTKTTRILRQAGVDDVHDLLIRSPSEIQEAFLSDSRAWRKLPAQLACFRLFLGTPPPSFVTAYLQSFRSAFRGDIESALPHLGRTLSAALARLQRSTAAYLEEELEFSVREEGRERHLPIIRKLLGWDGGTGTTFEGAAREFGLTGERVRQIARAWISRFAGEKAVLLDHAIRFIARRAPATANELEAALLHEGILRTPFRLESLWATACWFDIHPGWAVHQWNGVRFVANTTDLEAIRNFHVAARTGVSRFGVTNKAYVMAGLPVEPSAGFADLCCSLLEDLHWLDDQHEWFWLPAARNPIEKRLAKVLRAVPQVSIEVARAGVLRDRHMDGVDLPAEVFRSLCELLPWCHIEGEIVAAGKNLPQAHYRSAAR
;
A
#
# COMPACT_ATOMS: atom_id res chain seq x y z
N MET A 1 27.50 18.06 -10.40
CA MET A 1 27.47 16.61 -10.77
C MET A 1 28.91 16.19 -11.00
N PRO A 2 29.33 14.98 -10.63
CA PRO A 2 30.62 14.48 -11.13
C PRO A 2 30.52 14.42 -12.65
N THR A 3 31.26 15.32 -13.31
CA THR A 3 31.35 15.40 -14.77
C THR A 3 32.71 14.87 -15.16
N VAL A 4 32.73 13.94 -16.10
CA VAL A 4 33.94 13.40 -16.70
C VAL A 4 34.06 13.96 -18.09
N SER A 5 35.25 14.46 -18.42
CA SER A 5 35.54 15.03 -19.74
C SER A 5 36.52 14.13 -20.50
N ARG A 6 36.19 13.79 -21.74
CA ARG A 6 37.01 12.93 -22.61
C ARG A 6 37.09 13.52 -24.00
N PHE A 7 38.26 13.48 -24.62
CA PHE A 7 38.35 13.71 -26.05
C PHE A 7 37.75 12.53 -26.81
N VAL A 8 36.82 12.81 -27.72
CA VAL A 8 36.19 11.80 -28.58
C VAL A 8 36.60 12.08 -30.00
N ILE A 9 37.42 11.18 -30.55
CA ILE A 9 37.83 11.17 -31.96
C ILE A 9 36.95 10.18 -32.70
N TRP A 10 36.46 10.57 -33.88
CA TRP A 10 35.57 9.73 -34.69
C TRP A 10 36.34 8.56 -35.31
N GLU A 11 35.69 7.40 -35.46
CA GLU A 11 36.32 6.14 -35.88
C GLU A 11 37.04 6.14 -37.25
N ARG A 12 36.76 7.13 -38.11
CA ARG A 12 37.40 7.29 -39.43
C ARG A 12 37.70 8.78 -39.70
N PRO A 13 38.60 9.40 -38.94
CA PRO A 13 38.94 10.79 -39.20
C PRO A 13 39.79 10.86 -40.48
N PRO A 14 39.57 11.81 -41.39
CA PRO A 14 40.53 12.07 -42.46
C PRO A 14 41.92 12.34 -41.88
N ASP A 15 42.99 12.06 -42.64
CA ASP A 15 44.38 12.27 -42.20
C ASP A 15 44.57 13.74 -41.76
N PHE A 16 44.61 13.97 -40.44
CA PHE A 16 44.60 15.32 -39.88
C PHE A 16 45.85 16.11 -40.25
N ARG A 17 46.97 15.41 -40.49
CA ARG A 17 48.24 16.02 -40.94
C ARG A 17 48.10 16.63 -42.34
N LYS A 18 47.19 16.11 -43.16
CA LYS A 18 46.86 16.64 -44.49
C LYS A 18 45.73 17.67 -44.47
N THR A 19 44.99 17.76 -43.36
CA THR A 19 43.69 18.45 -43.31
C THR A 19 43.72 19.73 -42.47
N HIS A 20 44.53 19.80 -41.39
CA HIS A 20 44.57 21.00 -40.54
C HIS A 20 45.96 21.30 -39.92
N PRO A 21 46.81 22.16 -40.54
CA PRO A 21 48.21 22.35 -40.14
C PRO A 21 48.38 22.95 -38.73
N LYS A 22 47.45 23.81 -38.28
CA LYS A 22 47.49 24.37 -36.92
C LYS A 22 47.19 23.31 -35.83
N LEU A 23 46.35 22.32 -36.14
CA LEU A 23 46.03 21.26 -35.17
C LEU A 23 47.23 20.34 -35.00
N ALA A 24 47.88 19.97 -36.11
CA ALA A 24 49.11 19.19 -36.08
C ALA A 24 50.26 19.90 -35.33
N SER A 25 50.39 21.22 -35.49
CA SER A 25 51.36 22.03 -34.72
C SER A 25 51.07 22.00 -33.22
N VAL A 26 49.81 22.26 -32.82
CA VAL A 26 49.42 22.30 -31.40
C VAL A 26 49.56 20.93 -30.73
N LEU A 27 49.20 19.84 -31.42
CA LEU A 27 49.39 18.48 -30.91
C LEU A 27 50.88 18.10 -30.84
N GLY A 28 51.67 18.50 -31.84
CA GLY A 28 53.12 18.28 -31.87
C GLY A 28 53.87 18.99 -30.74
N GLU A 29 53.47 20.21 -30.36
CA GLU A 29 54.02 20.93 -29.19
C GLU A 29 53.83 20.17 -27.87
N VAL A 30 52.78 19.35 -27.77
CA VAL A 30 52.46 18.53 -26.59
C VAL A 30 52.98 17.08 -26.74
N GLY A 31 53.75 16.79 -27.79
CA GLY A 31 54.33 15.47 -28.03
C GLY A 31 53.34 14.42 -28.53
N ILE A 32 52.23 14.83 -29.13
CA ILE A 32 51.19 13.95 -29.67
C ILE A 32 51.38 13.80 -31.17
N GLU A 33 51.72 12.59 -31.60
CA GLU A 33 51.95 12.29 -33.02
C GLU A 33 50.69 11.84 -33.77
N SER A 34 49.67 11.32 -33.07
CA SER A 34 48.43 10.81 -33.67
C SER A 34 47.20 11.27 -32.90
N LEU A 35 46.08 11.51 -33.60
CA LEU A 35 44.78 11.76 -32.96
C LEU A 35 44.29 10.56 -32.14
N ASP A 36 44.67 9.33 -32.52
CA ASP A 36 44.27 8.12 -31.80
C ASP A 36 44.80 8.10 -30.37
N SER A 37 45.96 8.71 -30.12
CA SER A 37 46.53 8.79 -28.77
C SER A 37 45.87 9.87 -27.90
N VAL A 38 44.95 10.65 -28.47
CA VAL A 38 44.14 11.65 -27.75
C VAL A 38 42.77 11.06 -27.35
N HIS A 39 42.24 10.12 -28.14
CA HIS A 39 40.93 9.51 -27.90
C HIS A 39 40.82 8.91 -26.49
N GLY A 40 39.75 9.25 -25.76
CA GLY A 40 39.48 8.78 -24.41
C GLY A 40 40.35 9.40 -23.31
N ARG A 41 41.24 10.35 -23.61
CA ARG A 41 42.05 11.02 -22.58
C ARG A 41 41.31 12.21 -21.96
N GLU A 42 41.59 12.48 -20.68
CA GLU A 42 41.05 13.66 -20.00
C GLU A 42 41.82 14.93 -20.37
N PRO A 43 41.18 16.11 -20.43
CA PRO A 43 41.86 17.36 -20.81
C PRO A 43 43.10 17.75 -19.98
N SER A 44 43.18 17.24 -18.74
CA SER A 44 44.25 17.54 -17.78
C SER A 44 45.65 17.22 -18.31
N PHE A 45 45.81 16.25 -19.23
CA PHE A 45 47.13 15.89 -19.75
C PHE A 45 47.78 16.98 -20.60
N LEU A 46 46.99 17.94 -21.12
CA LEU A 46 47.50 19.00 -22.00
C LEU A 46 48.23 20.11 -21.24
N GLY A 47 47.96 20.29 -19.95
CA GLY A 47 48.60 21.31 -19.11
C GLY A 47 48.39 22.77 -19.55
N ARG A 48 47.47 23.05 -20.48
CA ARG A 48 47.18 24.36 -21.10
C ARG A 48 45.68 24.52 -21.40
N ASP A 49 45.29 25.68 -21.90
CA ASP A 49 43.91 25.95 -22.36
C ASP A 49 43.50 24.97 -23.48
N VAL A 50 42.34 24.34 -23.28
CA VAL A 50 41.78 23.25 -24.10
C VAL A 50 40.88 23.80 -25.21
N SER A 51 40.41 25.04 -25.05
CA SER A 51 39.41 25.69 -25.92
C SER A 51 39.87 25.79 -27.38
N ASP A 52 41.18 25.92 -27.61
CA ASP A 52 41.75 25.96 -28.96
C ASP A 52 41.69 24.59 -29.65
N ILE A 53 42.06 23.53 -28.93
CA ILE A 53 42.06 22.16 -29.48
C ILE A 53 40.62 21.71 -29.73
N GLU A 54 39.71 21.98 -28.80
CA GLU A 54 38.29 21.71 -28.97
C GLU A 54 37.72 22.43 -30.21
N ARG A 55 37.95 23.74 -30.34
CA ARG A 55 37.51 24.52 -31.51
C ARG A 55 38.03 23.93 -32.82
N LEU A 56 39.31 23.54 -32.85
CA LEU A 56 39.94 22.98 -34.05
C LEU A 56 39.42 21.58 -34.39
N LEU A 57 39.17 20.72 -33.39
CA LEU A 57 38.59 19.39 -33.59
C LEU A 57 37.17 19.50 -34.17
N VAL A 58 36.36 20.40 -33.61
CA VAL A 58 34.98 20.64 -34.05
C VAL A 58 34.95 21.28 -35.45
N SER A 59 35.72 22.34 -35.69
CA SER A 59 35.73 23.03 -36.99
C SER A 59 36.23 22.15 -38.13
N SER A 60 37.19 21.28 -37.83
CA SER A 60 37.82 20.40 -38.83
C SER A 60 37.07 19.11 -39.04
N HIS A 61 35.97 18.90 -38.33
CA HIS A 61 35.25 17.64 -38.37
C HIS A 61 36.21 16.45 -38.09
N LEU A 62 36.89 16.47 -36.93
CA LEU A 62 37.77 15.37 -36.50
C LEU A 62 37.38 14.74 -35.15
N GLY A 63 36.68 15.48 -34.30
CA GLY A 63 36.33 15.05 -32.96
C GLY A 63 35.74 16.17 -32.12
N MET A 64 35.60 15.94 -30.83
CA MET A 64 35.20 16.97 -29.88
C MET A 64 35.71 16.66 -28.47
N LEU A 65 35.70 17.67 -27.60
CA LEU A 65 35.74 17.45 -26.17
C LEU A 65 34.30 17.16 -25.70
N ALA A 66 34.08 15.98 -25.12
CA ALA A 66 32.77 15.59 -24.62
C ALA A 66 32.74 15.60 -23.09
N HIS A 67 31.64 16.07 -22.54
CA HIS A 67 31.39 16.20 -21.11
C HIS A 67 30.25 15.27 -20.70
N ALA A 68 30.61 14.10 -20.17
CA ALA A 68 29.63 13.15 -19.68
C ALA A 68 29.35 13.42 -18.20
N TRP A 69 28.09 13.49 -17.80
CA TRP A 69 27.73 13.59 -16.39
C TRP A 69 27.12 12.28 -15.89
N TRP A 70 27.42 11.98 -14.63
CA TRP A 70 26.74 10.93 -13.89
C TRP A 70 25.76 11.57 -12.89
N PRO A 71 24.48 11.15 -12.86
CA PRO A 71 23.56 11.64 -11.85
C PRO A 71 24.09 11.27 -10.45
N PRO A 72 24.15 12.21 -9.48
CA PRO A 72 24.62 11.89 -8.14
C PRO A 72 23.75 10.76 -7.58
N GLY A 73 24.41 9.70 -7.09
CA GLY A 73 23.73 8.66 -6.31
C GLY A 73 23.00 9.34 -5.15
N GLU A 74 21.72 8.98 -4.96
CA GLU A 74 20.71 9.64 -4.13
C GLU A 74 19.79 10.67 -4.82
N ALA A 75 19.40 10.44 -6.08
CA ALA A 75 18.02 10.81 -6.46
C ALA A 75 17.07 9.79 -5.80
N THR A 76 16.68 10.02 -4.55
CA THR A 76 15.61 9.24 -3.94
C THR A 76 14.29 9.56 -4.66
N PRO A 77 13.40 8.58 -4.91
CA PRO A 77 12.04 8.85 -5.40
C PRO A 77 11.28 9.86 -4.53
N ASP A 78 11.69 10.02 -3.26
CA ASP A 78 11.16 11.03 -2.34
C ASP A 78 11.36 12.47 -2.82
N CYS A 79 12.46 12.80 -3.50
CA CYS A 79 12.65 14.16 -4.03
C CYS A 79 11.67 14.48 -5.17
N MET A 80 11.11 13.47 -5.83
CA MET A 80 10.10 13.61 -6.89
C MET A 80 8.69 13.75 -6.31
N LEU A 81 8.41 13.01 -5.23
CA LEU A 81 7.13 13.09 -4.52
C LEU A 81 6.98 14.41 -3.75
N ASP A 82 8.08 14.99 -3.28
CA ASP A 82 8.09 16.29 -2.59
C ASP A 82 8.03 17.51 -3.53
N GLN A 83 7.96 17.30 -4.86
CA GLN A 83 7.79 18.40 -5.81
C GLN A 83 6.39 19.00 -5.75
N SER A 84 6.31 20.30 -6.09
CA SER A 84 5.04 21.04 -6.16
C SER A 84 4.09 20.44 -7.20
N VAL A 85 2.79 20.40 -6.90
CA VAL A 85 1.75 20.02 -7.88
C VAL A 85 1.70 20.95 -9.10
N GLU A 86 2.32 22.13 -9.03
CA GLU A 86 2.45 23.07 -10.16
C GLU A 86 3.22 22.46 -11.35
N VAL A 87 4.11 21.50 -11.10
CA VAL A 87 4.88 20.78 -12.13
C VAL A 87 3.99 19.98 -13.08
N LEU A 88 2.78 19.61 -12.66
CA LEU A 88 1.82 18.86 -13.48
C LEU A 88 1.12 19.71 -14.56
N GLU A 89 1.40 21.03 -14.61
CA GLU A 89 0.82 21.99 -15.55
C GLU A 89 -0.72 21.87 -15.64
N LEU A 90 -1.36 21.73 -14.48
CA LEU A 90 -2.81 21.64 -14.37
C LEU A 90 -3.46 22.97 -14.74
N ASN A 91 -4.70 22.93 -15.24
CA ASN A 91 -5.44 24.16 -15.48
C ASN A 91 -5.58 25.01 -14.19
N ALA A 92 -5.80 26.31 -14.35
CA ALA A 92 -5.89 27.27 -13.25
C ALA A 92 -6.94 26.90 -12.19
N ARG A 93 -8.03 26.24 -12.59
CA ARG A 93 -9.11 25.80 -11.69
C ARG A 93 -8.68 24.61 -10.84
N SER A 94 -8.06 23.59 -11.43
CA SER A 94 -7.54 22.40 -10.76
C SER A 94 -6.43 22.78 -9.77
N SER A 95 -5.48 23.63 -10.19
CA SER A 95 -4.39 24.11 -9.32
C SER A 95 -4.92 24.91 -8.11
N THR A 96 -5.87 25.83 -8.34
CA THR A 96 -6.47 26.63 -7.26
C THR A 96 -7.25 25.76 -6.28
N CYS A 97 -7.99 24.76 -6.77
CA CYS A 97 -8.73 23.83 -5.90
C CYS A 97 -7.80 22.98 -5.03
N LEU A 98 -6.70 22.46 -5.59
CA LEU A 98 -5.71 21.67 -4.86
C LEU A 98 -4.99 22.52 -3.79
N SER A 99 -4.58 23.74 -4.13
CA SER A 99 -3.94 24.68 -3.19
C SER A 99 -4.86 25.03 -2.02
N ASN A 100 -6.15 25.32 -2.29
CA ASN A 100 -7.14 25.61 -1.26
C ASN A 100 -7.46 24.42 -0.36
N ALA A 101 -7.28 23.19 -0.86
CA ALA A 101 -7.42 21.96 -0.10
C ALA A 101 -6.14 21.58 0.68
N GLY A 102 -5.10 22.41 0.63
CA GLY A 102 -3.82 22.16 1.31
C GLY A 102 -2.94 21.12 0.61
N ILE A 103 -3.27 20.72 -0.62
CA ILE A 103 -2.52 19.76 -1.43
C ILE A 103 -1.46 20.55 -2.20
N ARG A 104 -0.21 20.53 -1.71
CA ARG A 104 0.90 21.33 -2.26
C ARG A 104 1.94 20.51 -3.00
N THR A 105 2.09 19.24 -2.65
CA THR A 105 3.07 18.34 -3.25
C THR A 105 2.41 17.18 -4.01
N ILE A 106 3.15 16.57 -4.93
CA ILE A 106 2.71 15.38 -5.65
C ILE A 106 2.45 14.22 -4.67
N ARG A 107 3.21 14.15 -3.58
CA ARG A 107 2.98 13.24 -2.45
C ARG A 107 1.62 13.45 -1.80
N ASP A 108 1.24 14.71 -1.56
CA ASP A 108 -0.07 15.03 -0.97
C ASP A 108 -1.19 14.64 -1.92
N LEU A 109 -1.01 14.85 -3.22
CA LEU A 109 -1.99 14.52 -4.26
C LEU A 109 -2.20 13.01 -4.40
N LEU A 110 -1.11 12.22 -4.32
CA LEU A 110 -1.15 10.75 -4.39
C LEU A 110 -1.82 10.10 -3.17
N ARG A 111 -1.86 10.79 -2.04
CA ARG A 111 -2.54 10.32 -0.82
C ARG A 111 -4.06 10.47 -0.87
N GLN A 112 -4.59 11.18 -1.86
CA GLN A 112 -6.03 11.44 -2.01
C GLN A 112 -6.71 10.44 -2.94
N SER A 113 -7.85 9.88 -2.51
CA SER A 113 -8.67 9.03 -3.36
C SER A 113 -9.46 9.86 -4.39
N ASP A 114 -10.00 9.21 -5.43
CA ASP A 114 -10.88 9.87 -6.40
C ASP A 114 -12.11 10.51 -5.73
N ASN A 115 -12.62 9.86 -4.68
CA ASN A 115 -13.78 10.35 -3.95
C ASN A 115 -13.44 11.57 -3.08
N ASP A 116 -12.26 11.55 -2.44
CA ASP A 116 -11.77 12.68 -1.64
C ASP A 116 -11.52 13.92 -2.52
N LEU A 117 -10.94 13.72 -3.71
CA LEU A 117 -10.73 14.81 -4.67
C LEU A 117 -12.05 15.40 -5.18
N LEU A 118 -13.07 14.57 -5.41
CA LEU A 118 -14.41 15.01 -5.83
C LEU A 118 -15.18 15.75 -4.73
N HIS A 119 -14.82 15.56 -3.46
CA HIS A 119 -15.35 16.32 -2.34
C HIS A 119 -14.70 17.70 -2.17
N ILE A 120 -13.59 17.99 -2.85
CA ILE A 120 -12.99 19.32 -2.86
C ILE A 120 -13.93 20.30 -3.58
N LYS A 121 -14.26 21.40 -2.88
CA LYS A 121 -15.15 22.44 -3.38
C LYS A 121 -14.66 22.93 -4.75
N ASN A 122 -15.55 22.87 -5.76
CA ASN A 122 -15.33 23.30 -7.15
C ASN A 122 -14.43 22.38 -8.01
N LEU A 123 -14.06 21.19 -7.53
CA LEU A 123 -13.35 20.17 -8.30
C LEU A 123 -14.35 19.14 -8.87
N GLY A 124 -14.54 19.14 -10.20
CA GLY A 124 -15.51 18.26 -10.88
C GLY A 124 -14.86 17.05 -11.54
N ARG A 125 -15.67 16.11 -12.03
CA ARG A 125 -15.22 14.88 -12.73
C ARG A 125 -14.26 15.14 -13.91
N LYS A 126 -14.42 16.28 -14.60
CA LYS A 126 -13.51 16.70 -15.69
C LYS A 126 -12.12 17.07 -15.16
N SER A 127 -12.07 17.86 -14.09
CA SER A 127 -10.82 18.22 -13.40
C SER A 127 -10.15 16.99 -12.79
N LEU A 128 -10.92 16.08 -12.20
CA LEU A 128 -10.40 14.80 -11.69
C LEU A 128 -9.74 13.98 -12.79
N ARG A 129 -10.40 13.85 -13.95
CA ARG A 129 -9.85 13.12 -15.10
C ARG A 129 -8.55 13.74 -15.57
N GLU A 130 -8.50 15.07 -15.72
CA GLU A 130 -7.29 15.80 -16.10
C GLU A 130 -6.16 15.62 -15.09
N ILE A 131 -6.47 15.71 -13.79
CA ILE A 131 -5.50 15.45 -12.72
C ILE A 131 -4.96 14.02 -12.85
N ARG A 132 -5.82 13.01 -13.02
CA ARG A 132 -5.39 11.61 -13.15
C ARG A 132 -4.61 11.36 -14.42
N GLU A 133 -4.99 11.97 -15.53
CA GLU A 133 -4.30 11.87 -16.81
C GLU A 133 -2.92 12.51 -16.72
N LYS A 134 -2.81 13.73 -16.17
CA LYS A 134 -1.52 14.40 -15.94
C LYS A 134 -0.65 13.68 -14.91
N LEU A 135 -1.26 13.13 -13.87
CA LEU A 135 -0.56 12.31 -12.87
C LEU A 135 -0.10 10.97 -13.46
N ALA A 136 -0.90 10.37 -14.34
CA ALA A 136 -0.55 9.13 -15.05
C ALA A 136 0.55 9.38 -16.09
N ILE A 137 0.50 10.50 -16.80
CA ILE A 137 1.56 10.99 -17.69
C ILE A 137 2.83 11.21 -16.87
N PHE A 138 2.74 11.95 -15.76
CA PHE A 138 3.86 12.16 -14.82
C PHE A 138 4.41 10.84 -14.26
N GLN A 139 3.57 9.84 -13.97
CA GLN A 139 4.00 8.52 -13.51
C GLN A 139 4.62 7.66 -14.62
N CYS A 140 4.09 7.74 -15.85
CA CYS A 140 4.58 7.03 -17.02
C CYS A 140 5.83 7.66 -17.63
N GLU A 141 6.02 8.98 -17.48
CA GLU A 141 7.17 9.74 -17.94
C GLU A 141 8.26 9.85 -16.85
N GLY A 142 8.14 9.14 -15.73
CA GLY A 142 9.20 9.11 -14.72
C GLY A 142 9.35 10.42 -13.92
N GLY A 143 8.27 11.17 -13.76
CA GLY A 143 8.08 12.20 -12.75
C GLY A 143 8.88 13.49 -12.93
N LEU A 144 9.29 13.81 -14.15
CA LEU A 144 9.83 15.11 -14.51
C LEU A 144 9.26 15.44 -15.90
N PRO A 145 8.62 16.60 -16.14
CA PRO A 145 8.81 17.20 -17.46
C PRO A 145 10.34 17.23 -17.66
N PRO A 146 10.87 16.76 -18.81
CA PRO A 146 12.30 16.72 -19.01
C PRO A 146 12.82 18.08 -18.57
N PRO A 147 13.82 18.13 -17.66
CA PRO A 147 14.36 19.42 -17.27
C PRO A 147 14.66 20.18 -18.56
N GLU A 148 14.58 21.50 -18.56
CA GLU A 148 15.29 22.26 -19.61
C GLU A 148 16.78 21.93 -19.43
N ILE A 149 17.20 20.77 -19.93
CA ILE A 149 18.58 20.40 -20.04
C ILE A 149 19.01 21.26 -21.21
N ARG A 150 19.47 22.47 -20.89
CA ARG A 150 20.39 23.19 -21.76
C ARG A 150 21.61 22.30 -21.85
N ILE A 151 21.55 21.35 -22.78
CA ILE A 151 22.70 20.56 -23.15
C ILE A 151 23.59 21.56 -23.89
N GLU A 152 24.53 22.14 -23.16
CA GLU A 152 25.63 22.85 -23.81
C GLU A 152 26.28 21.89 -24.82
N PRO A 153 26.76 22.38 -25.97
CA PRO A 153 27.42 21.54 -26.96
C PRO A 153 28.46 20.61 -26.30
N GLY A 154 28.37 19.31 -26.56
CA GLY A 154 29.29 18.31 -26.00
C GLY A 154 28.86 17.65 -24.68
N TRP A 155 27.76 18.08 -24.04
CA TRP A 155 27.27 17.46 -22.79
C TRP A 155 26.30 16.30 -23.03
N PHE A 156 26.36 15.23 -22.23
CA PHE A 156 25.39 14.12 -22.32
C PHE A 156 25.35 13.25 -21.04
N PRO A 157 24.24 12.54 -20.77
CA PRO A 157 24.19 11.57 -19.68
C PRO A 157 25.03 10.33 -20.00
N LEU A 158 26.02 10.01 -19.17
CA LEU A 158 26.87 8.83 -19.37
C LEU A 158 26.05 7.52 -19.37
N ALA A 159 24.95 7.50 -18.63
CA ALA A 159 24.02 6.36 -18.55
C ALA A 159 23.37 6.00 -19.90
N ALA A 160 23.31 6.93 -20.87
CA ALA A 160 22.76 6.65 -22.20
C ALA A 160 23.64 5.71 -23.04
N LEU A 161 24.91 5.51 -22.66
CA LEU A 161 25.82 4.60 -23.37
C LEU A 161 25.74 3.15 -22.88
N LEU A 162 25.02 2.89 -21.79
CA LEU A 162 25.01 1.61 -21.08
C LEU A 162 24.18 0.54 -21.79
N SER A 163 24.48 -0.73 -21.47
CA SER A 163 23.58 -1.84 -21.78
C SER A 163 22.44 -1.89 -20.75
N PHE A 164 21.38 -2.63 -21.08
CA PHE A 164 20.28 -2.85 -20.15
C PHE A 164 20.72 -3.57 -18.87
N GLU A 165 21.63 -4.53 -18.99
CA GLU A 165 22.18 -5.28 -17.85
C GLU A 165 23.00 -4.36 -16.93
N ALA A 166 23.82 -3.48 -17.52
CA ALA A 166 24.58 -2.47 -16.79
C ALA A 166 23.67 -1.48 -16.04
N LEU A 167 22.49 -1.19 -16.60
CA LEU A 167 21.46 -0.35 -15.98
C LEU A 167 20.55 -1.11 -15.00
N GLY A 168 20.75 -2.42 -14.80
CA GLY A 168 19.93 -3.24 -13.88
C GLY A 168 18.49 -3.44 -14.36
N ILE A 169 18.22 -3.38 -15.66
CA ILE A 169 16.91 -3.72 -16.21
C ILE A 169 16.72 -5.24 -16.14
N PRO A 170 15.57 -5.74 -15.62
CA PRO A 170 15.34 -7.18 -15.46
C PRO A 170 15.43 -7.95 -16.78
N THR A 171 15.97 -9.17 -16.73
CA THR A 171 16.17 -10.03 -17.91
C THR A 171 14.89 -10.30 -18.71
N LYS A 172 13.74 -10.32 -18.03
CA LYS A 172 12.43 -10.44 -18.69
C LYS A 172 12.12 -9.20 -19.53
N THR A 173 12.32 -8.01 -18.96
CA THR A 173 12.13 -6.72 -19.63
C THR A 173 13.11 -6.55 -20.79
N THR A 174 14.38 -6.91 -20.60
CA THR A 174 15.38 -6.83 -21.68
C THR A 174 15.04 -7.75 -22.84
N ARG A 175 14.48 -8.94 -22.58
CA ARG A 175 14.00 -9.84 -23.63
C ARG A 175 12.86 -9.25 -24.44
N ILE A 176 11.91 -8.58 -23.78
CA ILE A 176 10.80 -7.89 -24.47
C ILE A 176 11.34 -6.77 -25.36
N LEU A 177 12.27 -5.95 -24.84
CA LEU A 177 12.90 -4.87 -25.59
C LEU A 177 13.68 -5.37 -26.81
N ARG A 178 14.48 -6.42 -26.66
CA ARG A 178 15.22 -7.04 -27.78
C ARG A 178 14.29 -7.64 -28.82
N GLN A 179 13.17 -8.23 -28.41
CA GLN A 179 12.14 -8.72 -29.36
C GLN A 179 11.49 -7.58 -30.15
N ALA A 180 11.44 -6.37 -29.58
CA ALA A 180 10.99 -5.16 -30.25
C ALA A 180 12.09 -4.46 -31.08
N GLY A 181 13.28 -5.06 -31.21
CA GLY A 181 14.40 -4.49 -31.96
C GLY A 181 15.10 -3.33 -31.24
N VAL A 182 15.09 -3.35 -29.90
CA VAL A 182 15.81 -2.39 -29.05
C VAL A 182 16.91 -3.15 -28.31
N ASP A 183 18.18 -2.92 -28.66
CA ASP A 183 19.29 -3.73 -28.16
C ASP A 183 19.96 -3.15 -26.91
N ASP A 184 19.93 -1.82 -26.76
CA ASP A 184 20.55 -1.11 -25.65
C ASP A 184 19.80 0.16 -25.21
N VAL A 185 20.33 0.87 -24.20
CA VAL A 185 19.70 2.07 -23.64
C VAL A 185 19.68 3.22 -24.65
N HIS A 186 20.67 3.34 -25.53
CA HIS A 186 20.69 4.38 -26.55
C HIS A 186 19.54 4.16 -27.55
N ASP A 187 19.39 2.93 -28.06
CA ASP A 187 18.29 2.53 -28.93
C ASP A 187 16.93 2.77 -28.29
N LEU A 188 16.83 2.54 -26.97
CA LEU A 188 15.59 2.76 -26.23
C LEU A 188 15.19 4.24 -26.19
N LEU A 189 16.16 5.15 -26.05
CA LEU A 189 15.89 6.60 -25.90
C LEU A 189 15.55 7.28 -27.22
N ILE A 190 15.99 6.74 -28.35
CA ILE A 190 15.71 7.30 -29.68
C ILE A 190 14.34 6.88 -30.24
N ARG A 191 13.70 5.86 -29.66
CA ARG A 191 12.37 5.38 -30.06
C ARG A 191 11.27 6.21 -29.40
N SER A 192 10.11 6.25 -30.03
CA SER A 192 8.96 6.92 -29.43
C SER A 192 8.42 6.09 -28.25
N PRO A 193 7.92 6.73 -27.18
CA PRO A 193 7.32 6.00 -26.05
C PRO A 193 6.19 5.07 -26.46
N SER A 194 5.37 5.46 -27.45
CA SER A 194 4.25 4.67 -27.95
C SER A 194 4.69 3.38 -28.63
N GLU A 195 5.74 3.42 -29.47
CA GLU A 195 6.30 2.21 -30.11
C GLU A 195 6.82 1.21 -29.07
N ILE A 196 7.48 1.70 -28.02
CA ILE A 196 7.97 0.82 -26.95
C ILE A 196 6.79 0.24 -26.17
N GLN A 197 5.77 1.05 -25.86
CA GLN A 197 4.60 0.62 -25.11
C GLN A 197 3.87 -0.55 -25.77
N GLU A 198 3.80 -0.59 -27.11
CA GLU A 198 3.18 -1.69 -27.87
C GLU A 198 3.86 -3.04 -27.58
N ALA A 199 5.18 -3.05 -27.36
CA ALA A 199 5.93 -4.26 -27.01
C ALA A 199 5.52 -4.84 -25.63
N PHE A 200 4.93 -4.02 -24.76
CA PHE A 200 4.55 -4.39 -23.40
C PHE A 200 3.05 -4.62 -23.19
N LEU A 201 2.26 -4.75 -24.27
CA LEU A 201 0.82 -5.04 -24.17
C LEU A 201 0.51 -6.30 -23.35
N SER A 202 1.37 -7.31 -23.43
CA SER A 202 1.26 -8.58 -22.67
C SER A 202 1.81 -8.50 -21.24
N ASP A 203 2.59 -7.48 -20.90
CA ASP A 203 3.18 -7.28 -19.58
C ASP A 203 3.17 -5.80 -19.17
N SER A 204 1.96 -5.30 -18.88
CA SER A 204 1.76 -3.91 -18.45
C SER A 204 2.48 -3.58 -17.13
N ARG A 205 2.90 -4.60 -16.36
CA ARG A 205 3.70 -4.40 -15.13
C ARG A 205 5.14 -4.04 -15.47
N ALA A 206 5.75 -4.69 -16.45
CA ALA A 206 7.09 -4.36 -16.91
C ALA A 206 7.15 -2.95 -17.52
N TRP A 207 6.13 -2.55 -18.28
CA TRP A 207 6.00 -1.18 -18.80
C TRP A 207 6.00 -0.12 -17.71
N ARG A 208 5.19 -0.29 -16.64
CA ARG A 208 5.14 0.69 -15.54
C ARG A 208 6.47 0.85 -14.81
N LYS A 209 7.29 -0.20 -14.79
CA LYS A 209 8.58 -0.19 -14.09
C LYS A 209 9.66 0.49 -14.92
N LEU A 210 9.71 0.24 -16.23
CA LEU A 210 10.81 0.66 -17.10
C LEU A 210 11.11 2.17 -17.06
N PRO A 211 10.14 3.10 -17.26
CA PRO A 211 10.39 4.54 -17.16
C PRO A 211 10.91 4.97 -15.79
N ALA A 212 10.39 4.36 -14.72
CA ALA A 212 10.85 4.67 -13.38
C ALA A 212 12.30 4.22 -13.12
N GLN A 213 12.73 3.09 -13.70
CA GLN A 213 14.14 2.67 -13.65
C GLN A 213 15.05 3.65 -14.42
N LEU A 214 14.61 4.14 -15.59
CA LEU A 214 15.34 5.13 -16.39
C LEU A 214 15.47 6.47 -15.65
N ALA A 215 14.41 6.90 -14.97
CA ALA A 215 14.39 8.15 -14.20
C ALA A 215 15.43 8.19 -13.07
N CYS A 216 15.79 7.05 -12.47
CA CYS A 216 16.90 6.94 -11.52
C CYS A 216 18.24 7.42 -12.11
N PHE A 217 18.37 7.39 -13.43
CA PHE A 217 19.52 7.86 -14.19
C PHE A 217 19.29 9.18 -14.90
N ARG A 218 18.17 9.85 -14.61
CA ARG A 218 17.70 11.04 -15.34
C ARG A 218 17.61 10.79 -16.84
N LEU A 219 17.22 9.57 -17.22
CA LEU A 219 16.91 9.18 -18.58
C LEU A 219 15.39 9.14 -18.74
N PHE A 220 14.88 9.68 -19.84
CA PHE A 220 13.45 9.74 -20.13
C PHE A 220 13.18 9.18 -21.52
N LEU A 221 12.12 8.39 -21.65
CA LEU A 221 11.71 7.88 -22.97
C LEU A 221 11.28 9.05 -23.86
N GLY A 222 11.61 8.99 -25.14
CA GLY A 222 11.32 10.07 -26.08
C GLY A 222 12.22 11.30 -25.96
N THR A 223 13.23 11.30 -25.07
CA THR A 223 14.29 12.30 -25.04
C THR A 223 15.58 11.71 -25.64
N PRO A 224 15.79 11.81 -26.96
CA PRO A 224 16.98 11.23 -27.58
C PRO A 224 18.24 11.95 -27.09
N PRO A 225 19.37 11.23 -26.95
CA PRO A 225 20.67 11.86 -26.76
C PRO A 225 20.97 12.86 -27.89
N PRO A 226 21.87 13.83 -27.66
CA PRO A 226 22.30 14.76 -28.70
C PRO A 226 22.72 14.04 -29.98
N SER A 227 22.37 14.60 -31.14
CA SER A 227 22.57 13.95 -32.45
C SER A 227 24.01 13.51 -32.70
N PHE A 228 25.01 14.22 -32.16
CA PHE A 228 26.42 13.84 -32.26
C PHE A 228 26.77 12.57 -31.49
N VAL A 229 26.11 12.28 -30.36
CA VAL A 229 26.28 11.02 -29.62
C VAL A 229 25.72 9.88 -30.47
N THR A 230 24.55 10.09 -31.07
CA THR A 230 23.89 9.12 -31.96
C THR A 230 24.72 8.84 -33.21
N ALA A 231 25.30 9.87 -33.83
CA ALA A 231 26.11 9.72 -35.04
C ALA A 231 27.43 8.97 -34.82
N TYR A 232 28.00 9.04 -33.61
CA TYR A 232 29.32 8.48 -33.29
C TYR A 232 29.30 7.57 -32.05
N LEU A 233 28.19 6.86 -31.82
CA LEU A 233 27.93 6.10 -30.59
C LEU A 233 29.10 5.20 -30.15
N GLN A 234 29.72 4.50 -31.10
CA GLN A 234 30.83 3.59 -30.82
C GLN A 234 32.11 4.33 -30.41
N SER A 235 32.40 5.50 -31.02
CA SER A 235 33.48 6.39 -30.59
C SER A 235 33.26 6.88 -29.16
N PHE A 236 32.02 7.20 -28.78
CA PHE A 236 31.69 7.59 -27.40
C PHE A 236 31.82 6.41 -26.41
N ARG A 237 31.31 5.22 -26.76
CA ARG A 237 31.46 4.01 -25.93
C ARG A 237 32.93 3.64 -25.70
N SER A 238 33.76 3.79 -26.74
CA SER A 238 35.20 3.58 -26.64
C SER A 238 35.87 4.62 -25.72
N ALA A 239 35.60 5.91 -25.95
CA ALA A 239 36.23 6.99 -25.21
C ALA A 239 35.92 6.99 -23.70
N PHE A 240 34.71 6.56 -23.32
CA PHE A 240 34.23 6.54 -21.93
C PHE A 240 34.25 5.15 -21.28
N ARG A 241 34.89 4.14 -21.90
CA ARG A 241 34.87 2.75 -21.41
C ARG A 241 35.33 2.62 -19.95
N GLY A 242 36.46 3.22 -19.62
CA GLY A 242 37.01 3.17 -18.26
C GLY A 242 36.10 3.83 -17.23
N ASP A 243 35.41 4.90 -17.61
CA ASP A 243 34.47 5.60 -16.74
C ASP A 243 33.24 4.75 -16.46
N ILE A 244 32.69 4.12 -17.50
CA ILE A 244 31.58 3.16 -17.40
C ILE A 244 31.96 2.00 -16.48
N GLU A 245 33.11 1.35 -16.73
CA GLU A 245 33.59 0.22 -15.93
C GLU A 245 33.78 0.59 -14.45
N SER A 246 34.29 1.79 -14.16
CA SER A 246 34.46 2.28 -12.79
C SER A 246 33.12 2.57 -12.09
N ALA A 247 32.08 2.93 -12.83
CA ALA A 247 30.77 3.28 -12.29
C ALA A 247 29.90 2.04 -11.97
N LEU A 248 30.07 0.93 -12.70
CA LEU A 248 29.24 -0.29 -12.59
C LEU A 248 29.10 -0.87 -11.16
N PRO A 249 30.14 -0.93 -10.31
CA PRO A 249 30.01 -1.47 -8.94
C PRO A 249 29.17 -0.60 -8.01
N HIS A 250 29.20 0.72 -8.22
CA HIS A 250 28.42 1.69 -7.45
C HIS A 250 26.97 1.75 -7.93
N LEU A 251 26.79 1.68 -9.25
CA LEU A 251 25.54 1.50 -9.96
C LEU A 251 24.67 0.39 -9.37
N GLY A 252 25.22 -0.82 -9.19
CA GLY A 252 24.47 -1.97 -8.67
C GLY A 252 23.87 -1.76 -7.27
N ARG A 253 24.56 -1.03 -6.38
CA ARG A 253 24.05 -0.74 -5.02
C ARG A 253 22.95 0.31 -5.04
N THR A 254 23.16 1.39 -5.79
CA THR A 254 22.17 2.47 -5.94
C THR A 254 20.92 1.98 -6.66
N LEU A 255 21.09 1.13 -7.69
CA LEU A 255 20.01 0.45 -8.39
C LEU A 255 19.20 -0.44 -7.48
N SER A 256 19.83 -1.36 -6.74
CA SER A 256 19.08 -2.27 -5.86
C SER A 256 18.26 -1.48 -4.82
N ALA A 257 18.80 -0.40 -4.25
CA ALA A 257 18.06 0.45 -3.32
C ALA A 257 16.90 1.23 -3.98
N ALA A 258 17.14 1.86 -5.14
CA ALA A 258 16.12 2.64 -5.84
C ALA A 258 15.02 1.77 -6.47
N LEU A 259 15.41 0.63 -7.05
CA LEU A 259 14.49 -0.39 -7.57
C LEU A 259 13.70 -1.04 -6.44
N ALA A 260 14.29 -1.26 -5.27
CA ALA A 260 13.53 -1.78 -4.14
C ALA A 260 12.44 -0.82 -3.66
N ARG A 261 12.70 0.48 -3.68
CA ARG A 261 11.72 1.51 -3.34
C ARG A 261 10.63 1.62 -4.40
N LEU A 262 11.00 1.67 -5.67
CA LEU A 262 10.05 1.72 -6.79
C LEU A 262 9.18 0.45 -6.85
N GLN A 263 9.77 -0.73 -6.73
CA GLN A 263 9.03 -1.97 -6.83
C GLN A 263 8.06 -2.19 -5.65
N ARG A 264 8.42 -1.76 -4.43
CA ARG A 264 7.47 -1.69 -3.30
C ARG A 264 6.35 -0.67 -3.52
N SER A 265 6.64 0.51 -4.08
CA SER A 265 5.60 1.49 -4.44
C SER A 265 4.65 1.03 -5.56
N THR A 266 5.05 0.03 -6.34
CA THR A 266 4.23 -0.61 -7.39
C THR A 266 3.64 -1.96 -6.98
N ALA A 267 3.84 -2.40 -5.73
CA ALA A 267 3.25 -3.64 -5.23
C ALA A 267 1.73 -3.57 -5.36
N ALA A 268 1.12 -4.62 -5.93
CA ALA A 268 -0.33 -4.64 -6.09
C ALA A 268 -1.03 -5.07 -4.79
N TYR A 269 -0.33 -5.85 -3.96
CA TYR A 269 -0.85 -6.45 -2.72
C TYR A 269 0.19 -6.37 -1.60
N LEU A 270 -0.26 -6.36 -0.35
CA LEU A 270 0.61 -6.28 0.83
C LEU A 270 1.68 -7.38 0.85
N GLU A 271 1.32 -8.61 0.48
CA GLU A 271 2.25 -9.73 0.47
C GLU A 271 3.40 -9.48 -0.51
N GLU A 272 3.12 -8.83 -1.64
CA GLU A 272 4.16 -8.44 -2.59
C GLU A 272 5.10 -7.38 -1.97
N GLU A 273 4.57 -6.38 -1.27
CA GLU A 273 5.38 -5.36 -0.57
C GLU A 273 6.29 -5.99 0.51
N LEU A 274 5.74 -6.93 1.27
CA LEU A 274 6.43 -7.60 2.38
C LEU A 274 7.50 -8.59 1.90
N GLU A 275 7.21 -9.39 0.87
CA GLU A 275 8.14 -10.40 0.35
C GLU A 275 9.24 -9.81 -0.53
N PHE A 276 9.02 -8.61 -1.08
CA PHE A 276 9.91 -7.97 -2.06
C PHE A 276 11.37 -7.89 -1.58
N SER A 277 11.59 -7.40 -0.37
CA SER A 277 12.93 -7.20 0.19
C SER A 277 13.69 -8.50 0.44
N VAL A 278 13.00 -9.63 0.60
CA VAL A 278 13.64 -10.94 0.83
C VAL A 278 14.17 -11.55 -0.46
N ARG A 279 13.49 -11.31 -1.59
CA ARG A 279 13.84 -11.89 -2.90
C ARG A 279 15.09 -11.22 -3.52
N GLU A 280 15.22 -9.90 -3.39
CA GLU A 280 16.36 -9.12 -3.93
C GLU A 280 17.75 -9.57 -3.43
N GLU A 281 17.86 -10.14 -2.23
CA GLU A 281 19.16 -10.58 -1.70
C GLU A 281 19.62 -11.96 -2.19
N GLY A 282 18.85 -12.65 -3.03
CA GLY A 282 19.13 -14.05 -3.36
C GLY A 282 19.05 -14.97 -2.14
N ARG A 283 18.40 -14.50 -1.05
CA ARG A 283 18.16 -15.22 0.19
C ARG A 283 16.74 -15.77 0.25
N GLU A 284 16.21 -16.18 -0.90
CA GLU A 284 14.88 -16.80 -1.00
C GLU A 284 14.71 -17.97 -0.03
N ARG A 285 15.80 -18.68 0.29
CA ARG A 285 15.83 -19.73 1.32
C ARG A 285 15.37 -19.28 2.72
N HIS A 286 15.44 -17.98 3.05
CA HIS A 286 14.98 -17.44 4.32
C HIS A 286 13.50 -17.03 4.28
N LEU A 287 12.92 -16.87 3.09
CA LEU A 287 11.52 -16.43 2.93
C LEU A 287 10.53 -17.39 3.58
N PRO A 288 10.62 -18.73 3.42
CA PRO A 288 9.73 -19.65 4.13
C PRO A 288 9.80 -19.51 5.66
N ILE A 289 10.99 -19.23 6.19
CA ILE A 289 11.21 -19.06 7.64
C ILE A 289 10.50 -17.78 8.12
N ILE A 290 10.65 -16.67 7.38
CA ILE A 290 10.00 -15.39 7.71
C ILE A 290 8.48 -15.51 7.58
N ARG A 291 7.99 -16.12 6.49
CA ARG A 291 6.56 -16.34 6.27
C ARG A 291 5.95 -17.14 7.41
N LYS A 292 6.63 -18.19 7.87
CA LYS A 292 6.16 -18.98 8.99
C LYS A 292 6.21 -18.22 10.31
N LEU A 293 7.34 -17.57 10.59
CA LEU A 293 7.54 -16.81 11.82
C LEU A 293 6.47 -15.74 12.01
N LEU A 294 6.16 -14.98 10.95
CA LEU A 294 5.22 -13.86 10.97
C LEU A 294 3.79 -14.25 10.55
N GLY A 295 3.58 -15.47 10.04
CA GLY A 295 2.27 -15.97 9.59
C GLY A 295 1.79 -15.37 8.27
N TRP A 296 2.71 -14.96 7.39
CA TRP A 296 2.38 -14.49 6.05
C TRP A 296 1.96 -15.62 5.09
N ASP A 297 1.99 -16.86 5.57
CA ASP A 297 1.40 -18.02 4.91
C ASP A 297 -0.12 -18.15 5.15
N GLY A 298 -0.72 -17.17 5.83
CA GLY A 298 -2.13 -17.20 6.24
C GLY A 298 -2.36 -17.86 7.61
N GLY A 299 -1.29 -18.24 8.31
CA GLY A 299 -1.32 -18.64 9.72
C GLY A 299 -1.27 -17.45 10.68
N THR A 300 -1.13 -17.72 11.98
CA THR A 300 -1.02 -16.69 13.05
C THR A 300 0.43 -16.39 13.46
N GLY A 301 1.40 -16.87 12.68
CA GLY A 301 2.82 -16.82 13.04
C GLY A 301 3.20 -17.85 14.11
N THR A 302 4.49 -17.90 14.44
CA THR A 302 5.04 -18.82 15.46
C THR A 302 6.18 -18.16 16.23
N THR A 303 6.57 -18.75 17.36
CA THR A 303 7.77 -18.35 18.09
C THR A 303 9.04 -18.70 17.29
N PHE A 304 10.17 -18.09 17.68
CA PHE A 304 11.48 -18.42 17.12
C PHE A 304 11.81 -19.90 17.25
N GLU A 305 11.47 -20.51 18.39
CA GLU A 305 11.67 -21.93 18.68
C GLU A 305 10.75 -22.83 17.83
N GLY A 306 9.53 -22.38 17.56
CA GLY A 306 8.60 -23.09 16.68
C GLY A 306 9.07 -23.11 15.23
N ALA A 307 9.48 -21.95 14.69
CA ALA A 307 10.06 -21.87 13.35
C ALA A 307 11.39 -22.66 13.27
N ALA A 308 12.23 -22.59 14.30
CA ALA A 308 13.47 -23.34 14.38
C ALA A 308 13.25 -24.85 14.28
N ARG A 309 12.26 -25.38 14.99
CA ARG A 309 11.90 -26.80 14.94
C ARG A 309 11.44 -27.24 13.55
N GLU A 310 10.64 -26.43 12.87
CA GLU A 310 10.08 -26.76 11.55
C GLU A 310 11.14 -26.75 10.45
N PHE A 311 12.08 -25.79 10.49
CA PHE A 311 13.12 -25.65 9.48
C PHE A 311 14.46 -26.33 9.86
N GLY A 312 14.52 -27.07 10.98
CA GLY A 312 15.74 -27.74 11.43
C GLY A 312 16.89 -26.79 11.81
N LEU A 313 16.55 -25.60 12.34
CA LEU A 313 17.50 -24.56 12.75
C LEU A 313 17.51 -24.38 14.27
N THR A 314 18.44 -23.58 14.79
CA THR A 314 18.39 -23.12 16.18
C THR A 314 17.53 -21.86 16.30
N GLY A 315 16.87 -21.66 17.45
CA GLY A 315 16.07 -20.44 17.70
C GLY A 315 16.88 -19.15 17.53
N GLU A 316 18.15 -19.17 17.94
CA GLU A 316 19.08 -18.06 17.74
C GLU A 316 19.36 -17.81 16.25
N ARG A 317 19.47 -18.86 15.43
CA ARG A 317 19.65 -18.70 13.98
C ARG A 317 18.43 -18.05 13.32
N VAL A 318 17.22 -18.44 13.70
CA VAL A 318 15.99 -17.81 13.22
C VAL A 318 15.94 -16.34 13.64
N ARG A 319 16.28 -16.04 14.89
CA ARG A 319 16.35 -14.67 15.40
C ARG A 319 17.36 -13.81 14.63
N GLN A 320 18.53 -14.35 14.29
CA GLN A 320 19.53 -13.66 13.47
C GLN A 320 19.01 -13.36 12.07
N ILE A 321 18.35 -14.33 11.42
CA ILE A 321 17.73 -14.15 10.10
C ILE A 321 16.69 -13.02 10.16
N ALA A 322 15.84 -13.05 11.18
CA ALA A 322 14.75 -12.09 11.35
C ALA A 322 15.28 -10.68 11.69
N ARG A 323 16.28 -10.55 12.57
CA ARG A 323 16.93 -9.26 12.90
C ARG A 323 17.65 -8.64 11.70
N ALA A 324 18.40 -9.44 10.95
CA ALA A 324 19.09 -8.98 9.76
C ALA A 324 18.12 -8.44 8.70
N TRP A 325 16.88 -8.94 8.71
CA TRP A 325 15.80 -8.46 7.88
C TRP A 325 15.21 -7.15 8.42
N ILE A 326 14.80 -7.08 9.71
CA ILE A 326 14.24 -5.86 10.33
C ILE A 326 15.16 -4.65 10.20
N SER A 327 16.46 -4.82 10.47
CA SER A 327 17.40 -3.69 10.50
C SER A 327 17.52 -2.97 9.16
N ARG A 328 17.05 -3.59 8.07
CA ARG A 328 17.01 -3.00 6.72
C ARG A 328 15.68 -2.33 6.40
N PHE A 329 14.63 -2.64 7.15
CA PHE A 329 13.35 -1.92 7.11
C PHE A 329 13.31 -0.70 8.01
N ALA A 330 14.19 -0.62 9.01
CA ALA A 330 14.36 0.53 9.90
C ALA A 330 14.80 1.78 9.10
N GLY A 331 13.83 2.51 8.56
CA GLY A 331 14.03 3.72 7.74
C GLY A 331 13.11 3.84 6.53
N GLU A 332 12.36 2.80 6.15
CA GLU A 332 11.51 2.78 4.96
C GLU A 332 10.04 2.52 5.32
N LYS A 333 9.11 3.35 4.83
CA LYS A 333 7.68 3.20 5.12
C LYS A 333 7.07 2.06 4.29
N ALA A 334 6.51 1.06 4.94
CA ALA A 334 5.65 0.05 4.32
C ALA A 334 4.26 0.67 4.06
N VAL A 335 4.02 1.07 2.81
CA VAL A 335 2.86 1.87 2.39
C VAL A 335 1.59 1.04 2.41
N LEU A 336 1.62 -0.20 1.88
CA LEU A 336 0.46 -1.08 1.90
C LEU A 336 0.20 -1.62 3.30
N LEU A 337 1.24 -1.86 4.10
CA LEU A 337 1.07 -2.25 5.50
C LEU A 337 0.37 -1.14 6.30
N ASP A 338 0.84 0.10 6.17
CA ASP A 338 0.20 1.27 6.79
C ASP A 338 -1.23 1.49 6.28
N HIS A 339 -1.47 1.28 4.98
CA HIS A 339 -2.82 1.32 4.42
C HIS A 339 -3.74 0.26 5.04
N ALA A 340 -3.28 -0.99 5.16
CA ALA A 340 -4.06 -2.07 5.77
C ALA A 340 -4.36 -1.79 7.25
N ILE A 341 -3.39 -1.27 8.00
CA ILE A 341 -3.57 -0.88 9.40
C ILE A 341 -4.63 0.22 9.54
N ARG A 342 -4.56 1.26 8.71
CA ARG A 342 -5.57 2.34 8.69
C ARG A 342 -6.93 1.86 8.22
N PHE A 343 -6.97 0.94 7.27
CA PHE A 343 -8.20 0.32 6.77
C PHE A 343 -8.96 -0.40 7.90
N ILE A 344 -8.23 -1.16 8.71
CA ILE A 344 -8.76 -1.87 9.89
C ILE A 344 -9.19 -0.86 10.95
N ALA A 345 -8.34 0.10 11.30
CA ALA A 345 -8.62 1.10 12.33
C ALA A 345 -9.92 1.87 12.06
N ARG A 346 -10.24 2.17 10.79
CA ARG A 346 -11.48 2.87 10.40
C ARG A 346 -12.75 2.03 10.52
N ARG A 347 -12.63 0.71 10.55
CA ARG A 347 -13.75 -0.24 10.60
C ARG A 347 -13.86 -0.95 11.94
N ALA A 348 -12.86 -0.80 12.81
CA ALA A 348 -12.94 -1.26 14.18
C ALA A 348 -13.97 -0.40 14.96
N PRO A 349 -14.73 -1.00 15.90
CA PRO A 349 -14.69 -2.42 16.25
C PRO A 349 -15.53 -3.29 15.30
N ALA A 350 -14.98 -4.44 14.89
CA ALA A 350 -15.63 -5.40 13.99
C ALA A 350 -15.08 -6.81 14.22
N THR A 351 -15.76 -7.84 13.71
CA THR A 351 -15.22 -9.20 13.82
C THR A 351 -13.98 -9.34 12.95
N ALA A 352 -13.03 -10.16 13.40
CA ALA A 352 -11.78 -10.34 12.67
C ALA A 352 -12.03 -10.97 11.28
N ASN A 353 -13.02 -11.85 11.16
CA ASN A 353 -13.33 -12.52 9.90
C ASN A 353 -13.91 -11.55 8.86
N GLU A 354 -14.77 -10.60 9.28
CA GLU A 354 -15.29 -9.56 8.38
C GLU A 354 -14.17 -8.66 7.85
N LEU A 355 -13.25 -8.27 8.72
CA LEU A 355 -12.10 -7.43 8.34
C LEU A 355 -11.11 -8.17 7.44
N GLU A 356 -10.82 -9.45 7.72
CA GLU A 356 -10.00 -10.32 6.87
C GLU A 356 -10.62 -10.45 5.47
N ALA A 357 -11.95 -10.67 5.39
CA ALA A 357 -12.67 -10.73 4.12
C ALA A 357 -12.69 -9.38 3.39
N ALA A 358 -12.85 -8.28 4.11
CA ALA A 358 -12.87 -6.93 3.54
C ALA A 358 -11.51 -6.55 2.92
N LEU A 359 -10.40 -6.92 3.56
CA LEU A 359 -9.04 -6.69 3.01
C LEU A 359 -8.81 -7.45 1.70
N LEU A 360 -9.36 -8.66 1.57
CA LEU A 360 -9.32 -9.43 0.32
C LEU A 360 -10.21 -8.82 -0.76
N HIS A 361 -11.44 -8.43 -0.39
CA HIS A 361 -12.40 -7.85 -1.31
C HIS A 361 -11.91 -6.53 -1.93
N GLU A 362 -11.29 -5.69 -1.12
CA GLU A 362 -10.73 -4.39 -1.53
C GLU A 362 -9.39 -4.53 -2.24
N GLY A 363 -8.87 -5.76 -2.39
CA GLY A 363 -7.63 -6.03 -3.10
C GLY A 363 -6.37 -5.53 -2.38
N ILE A 364 -6.44 -5.25 -1.08
CA ILE A 364 -5.26 -4.92 -0.25
C ILE A 364 -4.40 -6.18 -0.06
N LEU A 365 -5.07 -7.33 0.09
CA LEU A 365 -4.46 -8.66 0.17
C LEU A 365 -4.80 -9.48 -1.07
N ARG A 366 -3.90 -10.37 -1.47
CA ARG A 366 -4.16 -11.36 -2.52
C ARG A 366 -4.64 -12.70 -1.95
N THR A 367 -4.15 -13.04 -0.76
CA THR A 367 -4.32 -14.32 -0.09
C THR A 367 -4.79 -14.12 1.34
N PRO A 368 -5.52 -15.09 1.93
CA PRO A 368 -5.97 -14.99 3.31
C PRO A 368 -4.81 -14.67 4.24
N PHE A 369 -4.97 -13.63 5.06
CA PHE A 369 -3.93 -13.14 5.96
C PHE A 369 -4.57 -12.83 7.31
N ARG A 370 -4.02 -13.39 8.38
CA ARG A 370 -4.58 -13.25 9.72
C ARG A 370 -4.27 -11.88 10.31
N LEU A 371 -5.24 -11.27 10.98
CA LEU A 371 -5.01 -9.95 11.59
C LEU A 371 -3.97 -9.98 12.71
N GLU A 372 -3.81 -11.10 13.42
CA GLU A 372 -2.74 -11.28 14.40
C GLU A 372 -1.35 -11.20 13.75
N SER A 373 -1.21 -11.81 12.57
CA SER A 373 0.00 -11.73 11.76
C SER A 373 0.24 -10.32 11.22
N LEU A 374 -0.83 -9.61 10.86
CA LEU A 374 -0.72 -8.24 10.38
C LEU A 374 -0.29 -7.30 11.50
N TRP A 375 -0.88 -7.47 12.69
CA TRP A 375 -0.51 -6.75 13.89
C TRP A 375 0.94 -7.05 14.31
N ALA A 376 1.34 -8.33 14.34
CA ALA A 376 2.70 -8.73 14.64
C ALA A 376 3.68 -8.13 13.64
N THR A 377 3.34 -8.17 12.35
CA THR A 377 4.14 -7.53 11.29
C THR A 377 4.26 -6.02 11.53
N ALA A 378 3.17 -5.32 11.85
CA ALA A 378 3.22 -3.90 12.18
C ALA A 378 4.19 -3.59 13.32
N CYS A 379 4.11 -4.35 14.42
CA CYS A 379 5.02 -4.17 15.55
C CYS A 379 6.49 -4.43 15.19
N TRP A 380 6.77 -5.38 14.29
CA TRP A 380 8.12 -5.63 13.79
C TRP A 380 8.68 -4.47 12.96
N PHE A 381 7.81 -3.65 12.38
CA PHE A 381 8.16 -2.45 11.62
C PHE A 381 8.13 -1.17 12.47
N ASP A 382 7.96 -1.29 13.79
CA ASP A 382 7.78 -0.16 14.70
C ASP A 382 6.56 0.72 14.34
N ILE A 383 5.52 0.09 13.78
CA ILE A 383 4.24 0.72 13.50
C ILE A 383 3.26 0.31 14.60
N HIS A 384 2.65 1.28 15.26
CA HIS A 384 1.61 1.05 16.27
C HIS A 384 0.22 1.06 15.64
N PRO A 385 -0.49 -0.09 15.58
CA PRO A 385 -1.79 -0.14 14.90
C PRO A 385 -2.90 0.64 15.60
N GLY A 386 -2.78 0.88 16.91
CA GLY A 386 -3.82 1.53 17.73
C GLY A 386 -5.02 0.64 18.06
N TRP A 387 -5.02 -0.61 17.60
CA TRP A 387 -6.01 -1.64 17.87
C TRP A 387 -5.32 -2.99 18.14
N ALA A 388 -6.05 -3.93 18.72
CA ALA A 388 -5.59 -5.30 18.93
C ALA A 388 -6.70 -6.31 18.57
N VAL A 389 -6.29 -7.54 18.27
CA VAL A 389 -7.22 -8.67 18.10
C VAL A 389 -7.51 -9.27 19.47
N HIS A 390 -8.79 -9.35 19.81
CA HIS A 390 -9.29 -9.95 21.05
C HIS A 390 -10.11 -11.20 20.74
N GLN A 391 -10.25 -12.07 21.73
CA GLN A 391 -11.09 -13.26 21.64
C GLN A 391 -12.01 -13.33 22.86
N TRP A 392 -13.31 -13.47 22.60
CA TRP A 392 -14.34 -13.65 23.63
C TRP A 392 -15.36 -14.67 23.11
N ASN A 393 -15.63 -15.73 23.89
CA ASN A 393 -16.63 -16.76 23.58
C ASN A 393 -16.36 -17.42 22.21
N GLY A 394 -15.08 -17.63 21.89
CA GLY A 394 -14.66 -18.18 20.60
C GLY A 394 -14.68 -17.20 19.43
N VAL A 395 -15.36 -16.06 19.56
CA VAL A 395 -15.41 -15.01 18.54
C VAL A 395 -14.16 -14.14 18.62
N ARG A 396 -13.51 -13.94 17.48
CA ARG A 396 -12.38 -13.00 17.34
C ARG A 396 -12.87 -11.67 16.80
N PHE A 397 -12.40 -10.59 17.39
CA PHE A 397 -12.77 -9.24 16.97
C PHE A 397 -11.62 -8.27 17.16
N VAL A 398 -11.66 -7.15 16.45
CA VAL A 398 -10.68 -6.07 16.56
C VAL A 398 -11.30 -4.93 17.33
N ALA A 399 -10.57 -4.42 18.32
CA ALA A 399 -11.01 -3.31 19.16
C ALA A 399 -9.81 -2.57 19.75
N ASN A 400 -9.96 -1.25 19.95
CA ASN A 400 -9.10 -0.45 20.81
C ASN A 400 -9.61 -0.45 22.27
N THR A 401 -8.91 0.22 23.18
CA THR A 401 -9.28 0.27 24.61
C THR A 401 -10.66 0.89 24.85
N THR A 402 -10.99 1.97 24.14
CA THR A 402 -12.29 2.65 24.22
C THR A 402 -13.42 1.76 23.71
N ASP A 403 -13.19 1.03 22.62
CA ASP A 403 -14.16 0.09 22.05
C ASP A 403 -14.49 -1.04 23.04
N LEU A 404 -13.49 -1.56 23.76
CA LEU A 404 -13.69 -2.60 24.79
C LEU A 404 -14.58 -2.11 25.94
N GLU A 405 -14.43 -0.85 26.34
CA GLU A 405 -15.31 -0.24 27.35
C GLU A 405 -16.74 -0.09 26.82
N ALA A 406 -16.90 0.34 25.56
CA ALA A 406 -18.20 0.44 24.92
C ALA A 406 -18.91 -0.92 24.82
N ILE A 407 -18.19 -2.00 24.45
CA ILE A 407 -18.73 -3.36 24.39
C ILE A 407 -19.22 -3.82 25.78
N ARG A 408 -18.42 -3.56 26.83
CA ARG A 408 -18.83 -3.88 28.21
C ARG A 408 -20.08 -3.12 28.62
N ASN A 409 -20.15 -1.82 28.29
CA ASN A 409 -21.31 -0.99 28.58
C ASN A 409 -22.56 -1.49 27.84
N PHE A 410 -22.41 -1.95 26.59
CA PHE A 410 -23.50 -2.57 25.84
C PHE A 410 -24.02 -3.83 26.55
N HIS A 411 -23.14 -4.75 26.95
CA HIS A 411 -23.57 -5.98 27.65
C HIS A 411 -24.25 -5.69 28.99
N VAL A 412 -23.79 -4.67 29.73
CA VAL A 412 -24.46 -4.23 30.96
C VAL A 412 -25.84 -3.67 30.64
N ALA A 413 -25.94 -2.74 29.68
CA ALA A 413 -27.21 -2.14 29.27
C ALA A 413 -28.21 -3.18 28.74
N ALA A 414 -27.75 -4.18 27.99
CA ALA A 414 -28.55 -5.30 27.51
C ALA A 414 -29.15 -6.12 28.67
N ARG A 415 -28.32 -6.52 29.65
CA ARG A 415 -28.79 -7.25 30.84
C ARG A 415 -29.73 -6.42 31.70
N THR A 416 -29.47 -5.12 31.84
CA THR A 416 -30.35 -4.20 32.55
C THR A 416 -31.70 -4.04 31.84
N GLY A 417 -31.70 -3.92 30.51
CA GLY A 417 -32.92 -3.89 29.70
C GLY A 417 -33.78 -5.14 29.89
N VAL A 418 -33.18 -6.32 29.74
CA VAL A 418 -33.85 -7.61 29.98
C VAL A 418 -34.35 -7.73 31.42
N SER A 419 -33.56 -7.31 32.41
CA SER A 419 -33.98 -7.36 33.82
C SER A 419 -35.16 -6.43 34.14
N ARG A 420 -35.24 -5.28 33.44
CA ARG A 420 -36.28 -4.27 33.63
C ARG A 420 -37.56 -4.63 32.91
N PHE A 421 -37.47 -5.05 31.65
CA PHE A 421 -38.60 -5.23 30.75
C PHE A 421 -38.87 -6.68 30.35
N GLY A 422 -37.98 -7.62 30.67
CA GLY A 422 -38.09 -9.03 30.30
C GLY A 422 -37.50 -9.38 28.94
N VAL A 423 -37.43 -8.42 28.02
CA VAL A 423 -36.76 -8.51 26.71
C VAL A 423 -36.13 -7.16 26.39
N THR A 424 -35.27 -7.11 25.38
CA THR A 424 -34.69 -5.85 24.89
C THR A 424 -34.48 -5.92 23.38
N ASN A 425 -34.14 -4.78 22.77
CA ASN A 425 -33.71 -4.72 21.38
C ASN A 425 -32.43 -3.91 21.24
N LYS A 426 -31.77 -4.01 20.07
CA LYS A 426 -30.54 -3.27 19.78
C LYS A 426 -30.74 -1.77 19.94
N ALA A 427 -31.80 -1.20 19.38
CA ALA A 427 -32.06 0.25 19.41
C ALA A 427 -32.10 0.82 20.85
N TYR A 428 -32.78 0.14 21.77
CA TYR A 428 -32.86 0.54 23.19
C TYR A 428 -31.49 0.50 23.87
N VAL A 429 -30.73 -0.58 23.66
CA VAL A 429 -29.39 -0.73 24.28
C VAL A 429 -28.45 0.33 23.74
N MET A 430 -28.48 0.58 22.43
CA MET A 430 -27.65 1.56 21.74
C MET A 430 -27.97 2.99 22.19
N ALA A 431 -29.25 3.33 22.38
CA ALA A 431 -29.67 4.63 22.90
C ALA A 431 -29.18 4.91 24.34
N GLY A 432 -28.86 3.85 25.09
CA GLY A 432 -28.32 3.96 26.45
C GLY A 432 -26.80 4.11 26.52
N LEU A 433 -26.09 4.06 25.40
CA LEU A 433 -24.63 4.16 25.37
C LEU A 433 -24.13 5.60 25.38
N PRO A 434 -22.96 5.87 25.99
CA PRO A 434 -22.38 7.21 26.08
C PRO A 434 -21.84 7.75 24.75
N VAL A 435 -21.65 6.90 23.74
CA VAL A 435 -21.07 7.24 22.43
C VAL A 435 -21.93 6.60 21.35
N GLU A 436 -22.22 7.34 20.27
CA GLU A 436 -22.89 6.79 19.09
C GLU A 436 -21.97 5.78 18.40
N PRO A 437 -22.31 4.48 18.40
CA PRO A 437 -21.42 3.46 17.85
C PRO A 437 -21.56 3.34 16.33
N SER A 438 -20.57 2.73 15.69
CA SER A 438 -20.56 2.47 14.25
C SER A 438 -21.66 1.51 13.79
N ALA A 439 -21.98 1.56 12.50
CA ALA A 439 -22.82 0.54 11.86
C ALA A 439 -22.19 -0.86 12.07
N GLY A 440 -22.98 -1.83 12.54
CA GLY A 440 -22.51 -3.18 12.87
C GLY A 440 -21.96 -3.35 14.30
N PHE A 441 -21.81 -2.29 15.09
CA PHE A 441 -21.34 -2.41 16.49
C PHE A 441 -22.27 -3.27 17.35
N ALA A 442 -23.59 -3.08 17.20
CA ALA A 442 -24.58 -3.85 17.94
C ALA A 442 -24.54 -5.33 17.56
N ASP A 443 -24.37 -5.63 16.26
CA ASP A 443 -24.24 -7.00 15.76
C ASP A 443 -22.99 -7.68 16.32
N LEU A 444 -21.86 -6.97 16.32
CA LEU A 444 -20.65 -7.43 16.98
C LEU A 444 -20.92 -7.74 18.46
N CYS A 445 -21.48 -6.79 19.23
CA CYS A 445 -21.71 -6.98 20.66
C CYS A 445 -22.64 -8.16 20.96
N CYS A 446 -23.69 -8.32 20.16
CA CYS A 446 -24.61 -9.46 20.24
C CYS A 446 -23.91 -10.78 19.92
N SER A 447 -23.02 -10.83 18.92
CA SER A 447 -22.27 -12.04 18.58
C SER A 447 -21.33 -12.52 19.70
N LEU A 448 -20.94 -11.62 20.62
CA LEU A 448 -20.09 -11.95 21.77
C LEU A 448 -20.88 -12.54 22.97
N LEU A 449 -22.21 -12.56 22.92
CA LEU A 449 -23.05 -13.09 24.01
C LEU A 449 -23.35 -14.57 23.78
N GLU A 450 -22.96 -15.42 24.74
CA GLU A 450 -23.11 -16.89 24.63
C GLU A 450 -24.57 -17.36 24.73
N ASP A 451 -25.33 -16.78 25.66
CA ASP A 451 -26.72 -17.19 25.96
C ASP A 451 -27.77 -16.30 25.27
N LEU A 452 -27.44 -15.69 24.12
CA LEU A 452 -28.38 -14.81 23.44
C LEU A 452 -29.40 -15.61 22.63
N HIS A 453 -30.68 -15.34 22.88
CA HIS A 453 -31.80 -15.86 22.08
C HIS A 453 -32.43 -14.74 21.27
N TRP A 454 -32.38 -14.86 19.94
CA TRP A 454 -33.13 -13.99 19.04
C TRP A 454 -34.62 -14.27 19.12
N LEU A 455 -35.43 -13.22 19.09
CA LEU A 455 -36.90 -13.28 19.20
C LEU A 455 -37.60 -12.82 17.92
N ASP A 456 -36.83 -12.44 16.90
CA ASP A 456 -37.30 -12.03 15.59
C ASP A 456 -36.30 -12.41 14.49
N ASP A 457 -36.81 -12.55 13.26
CA ASP A 457 -36.00 -12.92 12.09
C ASP A 457 -35.01 -11.82 11.67
N GLN A 458 -35.28 -10.58 12.06
CA GLN A 458 -34.43 -9.43 11.77
C GLN A 458 -33.22 -9.33 12.73
N HIS A 459 -33.17 -10.20 13.75
CA HIS A 459 -32.18 -10.14 14.82
C HIS A 459 -32.13 -8.76 15.50
N GLU A 460 -33.27 -8.09 15.73
CA GLU A 460 -33.31 -6.81 16.43
C GLU A 460 -33.70 -6.99 17.90
N TRP A 461 -34.56 -7.96 18.19
CA TRP A 461 -35.06 -8.28 19.52
C TRP A 461 -34.42 -9.53 20.07
N PHE A 462 -34.01 -9.47 21.33
CA PHE A 462 -33.36 -10.61 21.96
C PHE A 462 -33.68 -10.72 23.45
N TRP A 463 -33.48 -11.93 23.95
CA TRP A 463 -33.56 -12.27 25.36
C TRP A 463 -32.24 -12.89 25.82
N LEU A 464 -31.86 -12.57 27.06
CA LEU A 464 -30.74 -13.17 27.77
C LEU A 464 -31.30 -13.86 29.02
N PRO A 465 -30.94 -15.13 29.29
CA PRO A 465 -31.32 -15.82 30.51
C PRO A 465 -30.97 -14.98 31.74
N ALA A 466 -32.00 -14.67 32.53
CA ALA A 466 -31.88 -13.87 33.74
C ALA A 466 -32.62 -14.58 34.86
N ALA A 467 -32.13 -14.47 36.09
CA ALA A 467 -32.73 -15.13 37.26
C ALA A 467 -34.20 -14.73 37.50
N ARG A 468 -34.64 -13.58 36.97
CA ARG A 468 -36.02 -13.09 37.07
C ARG A 468 -36.40 -12.36 35.79
N ASN A 469 -37.43 -12.86 35.08
CA ASN A 469 -38.00 -12.16 33.93
C ASN A 469 -39.37 -11.49 34.30
N PRO A 470 -39.48 -10.14 34.18
CA PRO A 470 -40.71 -9.39 34.37
C PRO A 470 -41.92 -9.87 33.57
N ILE A 471 -41.72 -10.27 32.30
CA ILE A 471 -42.78 -10.77 31.42
C ILE A 471 -43.21 -12.16 31.88
N GLU A 472 -42.24 -13.04 32.12
CA GLU A 472 -42.49 -14.41 32.60
C GLU A 472 -43.39 -14.40 33.85
N LYS A 473 -43.05 -13.58 34.85
CA LYS A 473 -43.83 -13.47 36.09
C LYS A 473 -45.27 -13.01 35.87
N ARG A 474 -45.46 -12.05 34.96
CA ARG A 474 -46.77 -11.46 34.66
C ARG A 474 -47.62 -12.39 33.82
N LEU A 475 -47.02 -13.02 32.82
CA LEU A 475 -47.67 -14.05 32.01
C LEU A 475 -48.13 -15.21 32.89
N ALA A 476 -47.29 -15.69 33.82
CA ALA A 476 -47.69 -16.71 34.77
C ALA A 476 -48.87 -16.28 35.64
N LYS A 477 -48.99 -14.98 35.99
CA LYS A 477 -50.17 -14.45 36.70
C LYS A 477 -51.42 -14.45 35.83
N VAL A 478 -51.31 -14.07 34.55
CA VAL A 478 -52.42 -14.10 33.60
C VAL A 478 -52.91 -15.54 33.40
N LEU A 479 -52.01 -16.48 33.13
CA LEU A 479 -52.37 -17.88 32.86
C LEU A 479 -52.89 -18.63 34.09
N ARG A 480 -52.56 -18.19 35.31
CA ARG A 480 -53.22 -18.72 36.53
C ARG A 480 -54.69 -18.33 36.63
N ALA A 481 -55.04 -17.14 36.15
CA ALA A 481 -56.42 -16.67 36.15
C ALA A 481 -57.20 -17.23 34.95
N VAL A 482 -56.55 -17.32 33.80
CA VAL A 482 -57.13 -17.79 32.53
C VAL A 482 -56.14 -18.77 31.88
N PRO A 483 -56.28 -20.09 32.09
CA PRO A 483 -55.29 -21.10 31.66
C PRO A 483 -55.01 -21.18 30.16
N GLN A 484 -55.91 -20.67 29.32
CA GLN A 484 -55.76 -20.59 27.88
C GLN A 484 -56.35 -19.27 27.38
N VAL A 485 -55.55 -18.49 26.66
CA VAL A 485 -55.93 -17.14 26.21
C VAL A 485 -55.22 -16.81 24.91
N SER A 486 -55.79 -15.93 24.08
CA SER A 486 -55.11 -15.50 22.85
C SER A 486 -53.81 -14.74 23.15
N ILE A 487 -52.82 -14.85 22.25
CA ILE A 487 -51.54 -14.14 22.33
C ILE A 487 -51.75 -12.64 22.56
N GLU A 488 -52.68 -12.02 21.83
CA GLU A 488 -52.98 -10.59 21.95
C GLU A 488 -53.47 -10.21 23.35
N VAL A 489 -54.38 -11.00 23.93
CA VAL A 489 -54.94 -10.72 25.26
C VAL A 489 -53.91 -10.99 26.35
N ALA A 490 -53.08 -12.03 26.21
CA ALA A 490 -51.96 -12.28 27.10
C ALA A 490 -50.95 -11.11 27.07
N ARG A 491 -50.54 -10.67 25.88
CA ARG A 491 -49.62 -9.55 25.67
C ARG A 491 -50.16 -8.27 26.27
N ALA A 492 -51.42 -7.92 25.98
CA ALA A 492 -52.09 -6.76 26.57
C ALA A 492 -52.17 -6.86 28.10
N GLY A 493 -52.42 -8.05 28.65
CA GLY A 493 -52.43 -8.30 30.09
C GLY A 493 -51.08 -8.06 30.76
N VAL A 494 -49.99 -8.46 30.10
CA VAL A 494 -48.61 -8.23 30.57
C VAL A 494 -48.25 -6.73 30.51
N LEU A 495 -48.59 -6.05 29.42
CA LEU A 495 -48.24 -4.64 29.17
C LEU A 495 -49.07 -3.64 29.99
N ARG A 496 -50.19 -4.06 30.61
CA ARG A 496 -51.03 -3.19 31.48
C ARG A 496 -50.35 -2.75 32.79
N ASP A 497 -49.23 -3.36 33.16
CA ASP A 497 -48.52 -3.01 34.40
C ASP A 497 -47.69 -1.74 34.18
N ARG A 498 -47.81 -0.76 35.09
CA ARG A 498 -47.06 0.52 35.04
C ARG A 498 -45.53 0.37 34.88
N HIS A 499 -44.95 -0.76 35.29
CA HIS A 499 -43.50 -0.98 35.14
C HIS A 499 -43.11 -1.38 33.70
N MET A 500 -44.10 -1.68 32.85
CA MET A 500 -43.96 -1.93 31.42
C MET A 500 -44.32 -0.69 30.57
N ASP A 501 -44.60 0.45 31.20
CA ASP A 501 -44.91 1.70 30.49
C ASP A 501 -43.77 2.08 29.55
N GLY A 502 -44.10 2.33 28.29
CA GLY A 502 -43.14 2.69 27.23
C GLY A 502 -42.47 1.51 26.52
N VAL A 503 -42.81 0.26 26.86
CA VAL A 503 -42.34 -0.92 26.11
C VAL A 503 -43.28 -1.19 24.94
N ASP A 504 -42.82 -0.93 23.72
CA ASP A 504 -43.51 -1.35 22.51
C ASP A 504 -43.05 -2.76 22.11
N LEU A 505 -43.73 -3.78 22.64
CA LEU A 505 -43.40 -5.19 22.40
C LEU A 505 -44.26 -5.75 21.26
N PRO A 506 -43.67 -6.11 20.10
CA PRO A 506 -44.40 -6.73 18.99
C PRO A 506 -45.01 -8.08 19.38
N ALA A 507 -46.12 -8.44 18.73
CA ALA A 507 -46.82 -9.70 19.01
C ALA A 507 -45.95 -10.93 18.71
N GLU A 508 -45.21 -10.91 17.60
CA GLU A 508 -44.31 -12.00 17.21
C GLU A 508 -43.17 -12.19 18.22
N VAL A 509 -42.54 -11.10 18.67
CA VAL A 509 -41.48 -11.15 19.70
C VAL A 509 -42.01 -11.72 21.01
N PHE A 510 -43.23 -11.34 21.41
CA PHE A 510 -43.88 -11.89 22.59
C PHE A 510 -44.21 -13.37 22.43
N ARG A 511 -44.67 -13.80 21.25
CA ARG A 511 -44.91 -15.19 20.90
C ARG A 511 -43.63 -16.01 21.00
N SER A 512 -42.55 -15.60 20.34
CA SER A 512 -41.26 -16.29 20.38
C SER A 512 -40.72 -16.39 21.81
N LEU A 513 -40.88 -15.36 22.64
CA LEU A 513 -40.53 -15.45 24.06
C LEU A 513 -41.36 -16.51 24.79
N CYS A 514 -42.66 -16.60 24.52
CA CYS A 514 -43.53 -17.60 25.13
C CYS A 514 -43.12 -19.03 24.74
N GLU A 515 -42.64 -19.25 23.51
CA GLU A 515 -42.13 -20.56 23.06
C GLU A 515 -40.85 -20.99 23.80
N LEU A 516 -40.03 -20.03 24.25
CA LEU A 516 -38.83 -20.31 25.02
C LEU A 516 -39.11 -20.65 26.49
N LEU A 517 -40.31 -20.35 27.01
CA LEU A 517 -40.65 -20.62 28.40
C LEU A 517 -41.06 -22.09 28.59
N PRO A 518 -40.37 -22.87 29.44
CA PRO A 518 -40.55 -24.32 29.55
C PRO A 518 -41.93 -24.75 30.10
N TRP A 519 -42.68 -23.80 30.67
CA TRP A 519 -44.01 -24.03 31.23
C TRP A 519 -45.14 -23.46 30.35
N CYS A 520 -44.83 -22.90 29.19
CA CYS A 520 -45.77 -22.25 28.29
C CYS A 520 -45.93 -23.08 27.01
N HIS A 521 -47.15 -23.19 26.50
CA HIS A 521 -47.45 -23.89 25.26
C HIS A 521 -48.21 -22.97 24.30
N ILE A 522 -47.88 -23.02 23.02
CA ILE A 522 -48.55 -22.24 21.98
C ILE A 522 -49.22 -23.19 20.99
N GLU A 523 -50.52 -22.99 20.77
CA GLU A 523 -51.31 -23.69 19.76
C GLU A 523 -52.03 -22.66 18.89
N GLY A 524 -51.52 -22.45 17.67
CA GLY A 524 -52.01 -21.39 16.79
C GLY A 524 -51.81 -20.00 17.41
N GLU A 525 -52.91 -19.31 17.71
CA GLU A 525 -52.93 -17.97 18.33
C GLU A 525 -53.24 -18.01 19.83
N ILE A 526 -53.21 -19.20 20.45
CA ILE A 526 -53.54 -19.41 21.86
C ILE A 526 -52.28 -19.73 22.64
N VAL A 527 -52.10 -19.04 23.77
CA VAL A 527 -51.12 -19.32 24.81
C VAL A 527 -51.79 -20.09 25.94
N ALA A 528 -51.21 -21.24 26.30
CA ALA A 528 -51.73 -22.15 27.31
C ALA A 528 -50.71 -22.42 28.43
N ALA A 529 -51.22 -22.61 29.65
CA ALA A 529 -50.41 -23.05 30.79
C ALA A 529 -50.02 -24.53 30.68
N GLY A 530 -48.73 -24.84 30.82
CA GLY A 530 -48.18 -26.18 30.90
C GLY A 530 -48.10 -26.74 32.32
N LYS A 531 -47.63 -28.00 32.44
CA LYS A 531 -47.61 -28.77 33.71
C LYS A 531 -46.73 -28.20 34.82
N ASN A 532 -45.88 -27.21 34.54
CA ASN A 532 -44.90 -26.63 35.47
C ASN A 532 -45.06 -25.10 35.65
N LEU A 533 -46.29 -24.59 35.55
CA LEU A 533 -46.54 -23.16 35.72
C LEU A 533 -46.00 -22.64 37.08
N PRO A 534 -45.15 -21.59 37.12
CA PRO A 534 -44.55 -21.10 38.35
C PRO A 534 -45.61 -20.72 39.38
N GLN A 535 -45.53 -21.33 40.58
CA GLN A 535 -46.43 -20.98 41.69
C GLN A 535 -46.11 -19.59 42.24
N ALA A 536 -47.11 -18.91 42.79
CA ALA A 536 -46.94 -17.61 43.44
C ALA A 536 -46.19 -17.77 44.78
N HIS A 537 -44.90 -18.02 44.75
CA HIS A 537 -44.07 -17.94 45.95
C HIS A 537 -43.69 -16.48 46.22
N TYR A 538 -44.53 -15.82 47.02
CA TYR A 538 -44.05 -14.78 47.93
C TYR A 538 -43.13 -15.45 48.96
N ARG A 539 -41.82 -15.44 48.71
CA ARG A 539 -40.85 -15.44 49.79
C ARG A 539 -40.04 -14.16 49.69
N SER A 540 -40.42 -13.21 50.55
CA SER A 540 -39.47 -12.32 51.18
C SER A 540 -38.37 -13.16 51.86
N ALA A 541 -37.17 -13.09 51.33
CA ALA A 541 -35.94 -13.27 52.07
C ALA A 541 -35.05 -12.13 51.55
N ALA A 542 -34.90 -11.01 52.25
CA ALA A 542 -34.16 -10.83 53.50
C ALA A 542 -32.71 -11.33 53.36
N ARG A 543 -31.81 -10.34 53.23
CA ARG A 543 -30.35 -10.35 53.14
C ARG A 543 -29.75 -10.57 51.76
#